data_AF-A0AAU7SUK0-F1
#
_entry.id   AF-A0AAU7SUK0-F1
#
_cell.length_a   1.000
_cell.length_b   1.000
_cell.length_c   1.000
_cell.angle_alpha   90.00
_cell.angle_beta   90.00
_cell.angle_gamma   90.00
#
_symmetry.space_group_name_H-M   'P 1'
#
loop_
_entity.id
_entity.type
_entity.pdbx_description
1 polymer ?
#
loop_
_entity_poly.entity_id
_entity_poly.type
_entity_poly.pdbx_seq_one_letter_code
_entity_poly.pdbx_strand_id
1 'polypeptide(L)'
;MDRSIKFGLIIGFIVTLSLIIVVYIFKPLSSPPVDTAKAKPTPAVATPTVEKKVLSTTPVQANTVPLSNQAELLQQRDKLYKDFSAMSDALSHGQQPDLRQVSQMLEQQKQLVRTGTVAADEAISYCQFLRQILPAMERQIDQNIIELEQLKRSAIQKVQS
;
A
#
# COMPACT_ATOMS: atom_id res chain seq x y z
N MET A 1 -46.23 -10.77 -18.67
CA MET A 1 -45.42 -10.19 -17.59
C MET A 1 -43.98 -10.59 -17.79
N ASP A 2 -43.26 -9.70 -18.44
CA ASP A 2 -42.31 -10.10 -19.48
C ASP A 2 -40.89 -10.06 -18.95
N ARG A 3 -40.01 -10.92 -19.48
CA ARG A 3 -38.63 -11.06 -18.96
C ARG A 3 -37.91 -9.71 -18.91
N SER A 4 -38.08 -8.87 -19.93
CA SER A 4 -37.52 -7.51 -20.00
C SER A 4 -37.95 -6.60 -18.86
N ILE A 5 -39.22 -6.67 -18.43
CA ILE A 5 -39.75 -5.88 -17.30
C ILE A 5 -39.08 -6.32 -15.99
N LYS A 6 -38.90 -7.64 -15.81
CA LYS A 6 -38.22 -8.19 -14.62
C LYS A 6 -36.74 -7.77 -14.57
N PHE A 7 -36.03 -7.78 -15.69
CA PHE A 7 -34.64 -7.30 -15.75
C PHE A 7 -34.54 -5.79 -15.47
N GLY A 8 -35.41 -4.97 -16.05
CA GLY A 8 -35.43 -3.52 -15.78
C GLY A 8 -35.64 -3.19 -14.29
N LEU A 9 -36.54 -3.92 -13.62
CA LEU A 9 -36.81 -3.76 -12.18
C LEU A 9 -35.58 -4.14 -11.33
N ILE A 10 -34.92 -5.26 -11.64
CA ILE A 10 -33.70 -5.70 -10.94
C ILE A 10 -32.57 -4.68 -11.08
N ILE A 11 -32.33 -4.16 -12.30
CA ILE A 11 -31.29 -3.17 -12.57
C ILE A 11 -31.58 -1.87 -11.81
N GLY A 12 -32.82 -1.36 -11.85
CA GLY A 12 -33.22 -0.17 -11.10
C GLY A 12 -33.05 -0.32 -9.58
N PHE A 13 -33.34 -1.50 -9.03
CA PHE A 13 -33.16 -1.80 -7.61
C PHE A 13 -31.68 -1.78 -7.19
N ILE A 14 -30.79 -2.37 -7.99
CA ILE A 14 -29.34 -2.38 -7.74
C ILE A 14 -28.74 -0.97 -7.78
N VAL A 15 -29.13 -0.14 -8.77
CA VAL A 15 -28.69 1.26 -8.86
C VAL A 15 -29.19 2.07 -7.65
N THR A 16 -30.45 1.87 -7.23
CA THR A 16 -31.04 2.56 -6.08
C THR A 16 -30.31 2.21 -4.77
N LEU A 17 -30.03 0.93 -4.52
CA LEU A 17 -29.24 0.50 -3.35
C LEU A 17 -27.83 1.09 -3.37
N SER A 18 -27.18 1.12 -4.53
CA SER A 18 -25.82 1.66 -4.69
C SER A 18 -25.75 3.14 -4.29
N LEU A 19 -26.73 3.95 -4.72
CA LEU A 19 -26.82 5.37 -4.35
C LEU A 19 -27.08 5.56 -2.85
N ILE A 20 -27.92 4.72 -2.23
CA ILE A 20 -28.18 4.77 -0.78
C ILE A 20 -26.91 4.49 0.03
N ILE A 21 -26.09 3.52 -0.41
CA ILE A 21 -24.81 3.20 0.24
C ILE A 21 -23.84 4.39 0.17
N VAL A 22 -23.71 5.04 -0.99
CA VAL A 22 -22.86 6.24 -1.15
C VAL A 22 -23.32 7.36 -0.20
N VAL A 23 -24.62 7.63 -0.10
CA VAL A 23 -25.18 8.63 0.83
C VAL A 23 -24.92 8.27 2.30
N TYR A 24 -24.82 6.97 2.64
CA TYR A 24 -24.46 6.53 3.99
C TYR A 24 -22.97 6.66 4.32
N ILE A 25 -22.07 6.41 3.35
CA ILE A 25 -20.62 6.58 3.52
C ILE A 25 -20.26 8.06 3.63
N PHE A 26 -20.87 8.93 2.83
CA PHE A 26 -20.63 10.38 2.85
C PHE A 26 -21.46 11.15 3.90
N LYS A 27 -22.08 10.44 4.85
CA LYS A 27 -22.82 11.05 5.95
C LYS A 27 -21.83 11.41 7.07
N PRO A 28 -21.48 12.70 7.28
CA PRO A 28 -20.59 13.06 8.38
C PRO A 28 -21.25 12.71 9.72
N LEU A 29 -20.46 12.23 10.68
CA LEU A 29 -20.95 12.00 12.04
C LEU A 29 -21.35 13.35 12.65
N SER A 30 -22.65 13.55 12.85
CA SER A 30 -23.18 14.71 13.55
C SER A 30 -22.54 14.81 14.93
N SER A 31 -21.62 15.76 15.09
CA SER A 31 -20.94 15.99 16.35
C SER A 31 -21.95 16.58 17.35
N PRO A 32 -22.05 16.04 18.59
CA PRO A 32 -22.90 16.63 19.61
C PRO A 32 -22.40 18.03 19.98
N PRO A 33 -23.28 18.96 20.41
CA PRO A 33 -22.87 20.31 20.77
C PRO A 33 -21.95 20.30 21.99
N VAL A 34 -20.86 21.07 21.93
CA VAL A 34 -19.97 21.31 23.07
C VAL A 34 -20.56 22.43 23.92
N ASP A 35 -21.21 22.06 25.03
CA ASP A 35 -21.69 23.01 26.03
C ASP A 35 -20.52 23.80 26.64
N THR A 36 -20.63 25.13 26.62
CA THR A 36 -19.53 26.04 26.97
C THR A 36 -19.80 26.76 28.29
N ALA A 37 -19.21 26.27 29.38
CA ALA A 37 -19.43 26.79 30.74
C ALA A 37 -18.13 27.29 31.43
N LYS A 38 -17.80 28.58 31.17
CA LYS A 38 -17.01 29.53 32.00
C LYS A 38 -15.93 29.03 33.01
N ALA A 39 -14.67 29.45 32.76
CA ALA A 39 -13.82 30.39 33.56
C ALA A 39 -13.78 30.28 35.12
N LYS A 40 -12.70 30.59 35.89
CA LYS A 40 -11.31 31.14 35.76
C LYS A 40 -10.78 31.34 37.23
N PRO A 41 -9.48 31.23 37.66
CA PRO A 41 -8.22 31.67 37.02
C PRO A 41 -6.93 30.82 37.24
N THR A 42 -5.81 31.39 36.76
CA THR A 42 -4.36 31.27 37.15
C THR A 42 -4.03 31.73 38.59
N PRO A 43 -2.78 31.62 39.14
CA PRO A 43 -1.46 31.47 38.47
C PRO A 43 -0.40 30.50 39.07
N ALA A 44 0.76 30.47 38.39
CA ALA A 44 2.14 30.32 38.91
C ALA A 44 2.95 28.99 38.76
N VAL A 45 3.99 29.07 37.92
CA VAL A 45 5.39 28.61 38.14
C VAL A 45 5.76 27.10 38.02
N ALA A 46 6.97 26.87 37.48
CA ALA A 46 7.83 25.67 37.48
C ALA A 46 7.52 24.46 36.55
N THR A 47 8.45 24.22 35.62
CA THR A 47 8.96 22.88 35.23
C THR A 47 9.75 22.26 36.41
N PRO A 48 9.96 20.93 36.53
CA PRO A 48 10.13 19.94 35.44
C PRO A 48 9.58 18.51 35.73
N THR A 49 10.05 17.52 34.95
CA THR A 49 10.27 16.09 35.36
C THR A 49 9.12 15.06 35.29
N VAL A 50 9.19 14.23 34.23
CA VAL A 50 8.99 12.76 34.18
C VAL A 50 7.64 12.14 34.60
N GLU A 51 7.01 11.41 33.66
CA GLU A 51 6.72 9.98 33.88
C GLU A 51 7.21 9.12 32.70
N LYS A 52 8.07 8.15 32.98
CA LYS A 52 8.70 7.25 32.00
C LYS A 52 7.97 5.90 32.00
N LYS A 53 6.83 5.81 31.30
CA LYS A 53 6.11 4.53 31.17
C LYS A 53 6.75 3.62 30.12
N VAL A 54 7.80 2.90 30.54
CA VAL A 54 8.32 1.75 29.77
C VAL A 54 7.24 0.67 29.75
N LEU A 55 6.61 0.47 28.59
CA LEU A 55 5.90 -0.77 28.32
C LEU A 55 6.88 -1.71 27.62
N SER A 56 7.38 -2.70 28.36
CA SER A 56 8.31 -3.71 27.83
C SER A 56 7.58 -4.67 26.89
N THR A 57 7.38 -4.29 25.64
CA THR A 57 6.95 -5.21 24.59
C THR A 57 8.12 -6.13 24.25
N THR A 58 7.99 -7.42 24.59
CA THR A 58 9.01 -8.45 24.39
C THR A 58 9.56 -8.44 22.96
N PRO A 59 10.89 -8.44 22.76
CA PRO A 59 11.47 -8.68 21.45
C PRO A 59 11.22 -10.15 21.07
N VAL A 60 10.15 -10.38 20.30
CA VAL A 60 9.93 -11.65 19.61
C VAL A 60 11.16 -11.92 18.74
N GLN A 61 11.74 -13.12 18.86
CA GLN A 61 12.98 -13.48 18.19
C GLN A 61 12.75 -13.66 16.68
N ALA A 62 12.74 -12.54 15.94
CA ALA A 62 12.96 -12.57 14.50
C ALA A 62 14.37 -13.13 14.25
N ASN A 63 14.47 -14.19 13.43
CA ASN A 63 15.75 -14.81 13.08
C ASN A 63 16.76 -13.74 12.64
N THR A 64 17.90 -13.66 13.34
CA THR A 64 18.90 -12.60 13.17
C THR A 64 19.63 -12.74 11.83
N VAL A 65 18.98 -12.29 10.76
CA VAL A 65 19.68 -11.76 9.58
C VAL A 65 20.71 -10.75 10.11
N PRO A 66 22.01 -10.88 9.77
CA PRO A 66 23.03 -10.00 10.32
C PRO A 66 22.69 -8.54 10.03
N LEU A 67 22.98 -7.65 10.98
CA LEU A 67 22.52 -6.25 10.91
C LEU A 67 23.04 -5.51 9.65
N SER A 68 24.22 -5.91 9.14
CA SER A 68 24.76 -5.48 7.84
C SER A 68 23.81 -5.81 6.68
N ASN A 69 23.40 -7.07 6.58
CA ASN A 69 22.52 -7.56 5.51
C ASN A 69 21.16 -6.85 5.52
N GLN A 70 20.64 -6.46 6.69
CA GLN A 70 19.41 -5.67 6.78
C GLN A 70 19.60 -4.24 6.25
N ALA A 71 20.73 -3.59 6.57
CA ALA A 71 21.06 -2.28 6.01
C ALA A 71 21.26 -2.34 4.47
N GLU A 72 21.91 -3.39 3.96
CA GLU A 72 22.07 -3.63 2.52
C GLU A 72 20.73 -3.81 1.79
N LEU A 73 19.79 -4.57 2.38
CA LEU A 73 18.44 -4.74 1.82
C LEU A 73 17.66 -3.43 1.81
N LEU A 74 17.76 -2.61 2.86
CA LEU A 74 17.14 -1.28 2.89
C LEU A 74 17.75 -0.36 1.81
N GLN A 75 19.08 -0.35 1.65
CA GLN A 75 19.75 0.41 0.59
C GLN A 75 19.35 -0.07 -0.82
N GLN A 76 19.12 -1.38 -1.02
CA GLN A 76 18.58 -1.91 -2.27
C GLN A 76 17.14 -1.44 -2.52
N ARG A 77 16.31 -1.29 -1.48
CA ARG A 77 14.94 -0.73 -1.56
C ARG A 77 14.95 0.77 -1.83
N ASP A 78 15.89 1.51 -1.25
CA ASP A 78 16.12 2.94 -1.55
C ASP A 78 16.56 3.15 -3.01
N LYS A 79 17.51 2.34 -3.49
CA LYS A 79 17.88 2.33 -4.92
C LYS A 79 16.67 2.03 -5.80
N LEU A 80 15.88 0.99 -5.48
CA LEU A 80 14.72 0.57 -6.27
C LEU A 80 13.72 1.73 -6.48
N TYR A 81 13.36 2.44 -5.42
CA TYR A 81 12.37 3.53 -5.53
C TYR A 81 12.93 4.76 -6.26
N LYS A 82 14.23 5.06 -6.11
CA LYS A 82 14.89 6.13 -6.85
C LYS A 82 14.93 5.83 -8.35
N ASP A 83 15.27 4.59 -8.71
CA ASP A 83 15.35 4.15 -10.11
C ASP A 83 13.93 4.11 -10.74
N PHE A 84 12.91 3.67 -9.99
CA PHE A 84 11.49 3.82 -10.37
C PHE A 84 11.13 5.29 -10.61
N SER A 85 11.45 6.19 -9.68
CA SER A 85 11.12 7.61 -9.80
C SER A 85 11.74 8.24 -11.06
N ALA A 86 13.00 7.93 -11.36
CA ALA A 86 13.68 8.43 -12.55
C ALA A 86 13.05 7.87 -13.86
N MET A 87 12.69 6.59 -13.88
CA MET A 87 12.02 5.98 -15.01
C MET A 87 10.60 6.53 -15.21
N SER A 88 9.85 6.76 -14.13
CA SER A 88 8.50 7.33 -14.15
C SER A 88 8.50 8.78 -14.65
N ASP A 89 9.50 9.58 -14.24
CA ASP A 89 9.71 10.94 -14.74
C ASP A 89 10.07 10.96 -16.24
N ALA A 90 10.99 10.09 -16.68
CA ALA A 90 11.34 9.95 -18.09
C ALA A 90 10.12 9.57 -18.95
N LEU A 91 9.33 8.58 -18.52
CA LEU A 91 8.07 8.17 -19.16
C LEU A 91 7.04 9.30 -19.20
N SER A 92 6.93 10.10 -18.13
CA SER A 92 6.03 11.27 -18.07
C SER A 92 6.43 12.36 -19.07
N HIS A 93 7.71 12.45 -19.42
CA HIS A 93 8.25 13.30 -20.49
C HIS A 93 8.25 12.62 -21.89
N GLY A 94 7.57 11.47 -22.04
CA GLY A 94 7.46 10.74 -23.31
C GLY A 94 8.73 9.99 -23.74
N GLN A 95 9.69 9.82 -22.84
CA GLN A 95 10.96 9.14 -23.13
C GLN A 95 10.80 7.63 -22.90
N GLN A 96 11.21 6.82 -23.87
CA GLN A 96 11.14 5.37 -23.73
C GLN A 96 12.28 4.86 -22.81
N PRO A 97 11.98 4.10 -21.73
CA PRO A 97 13.00 3.57 -20.84
C PRO A 97 13.79 2.43 -21.49
N ASP A 98 15.03 2.24 -21.04
CA ASP A 98 15.83 1.06 -21.40
C ASP A 98 15.18 -0.20 -20.81
N LEU A 99 14.63 -1.03 -21.69
CA LEU A 99 13.93 -2.27 -21.33
C LEU A 99 14.81 -3.21 -20.48
N ARG A 100 16.15 -3.17 -20.65
CA ARG A 100 17.08 -3.98 -19.85
C ARG A 100 17.10 -3.53 -18.39
N GLN A 101 17.05 -2.22 -18.14
CA GLN A 101 17.01 -1.65 -16.81
C GLN A 101 15.66 -1.93 -16.13
N VAL A 102 14.56 -1.91 -16.90
CA VAL A 102 13.23 -2.30 -16.39
C VAL A 102 13.21 -3.78 -16.00
N SER A 103 13.72 -4.70 -16.83
CA SER A 103 13.81 -6.13 -16.48
C SER A 103 14.69 -6.37 -15.24
N GLN A 104 15.81 -5.66 -15.10
CA GLN A 104 16.66 -5.74 -13.90
C GLN A 104 15.97 -5.21 -12.64
N MET A 105 15.20 -4.12 -12.77
CA MET A 105 14.43 -3.52 -11.68
C MET A 105 13.28 -4.43 -11.21
N LEU A 106 12.61 -5.13 -12.12
CA LEU A 106 11.59 -6.14 -11.80
C LEU A 106 12.18 -7.31 -11.00
N GLU A 107 13.34 -7.84 -11.40
CA GLU A 107 14.03 -8.90 -10.63
C GLU A 107 14.54 -8.40 -9.26
N GLN A 108 15.09 -7.18 -9.19
CA GLN A 108 15.49 -6.56 -7.92
C GLN A 108 14.29 -6.41 -6.97
N GLN A 109 13.14 -5.96 -7.48
CA GLN A 109 11.90 -5.85 -6.70
C GLN A 109 11.41 -7.22 -6.21
N LYS A 110 11.38 -8.23 -7.08
CA LYS A 110 10.98 -9.60 -6.74
C LYS A 110 11.85 -10.21 -5.64
N GLN A 111 13.17 -9.95 -5.67
CA GLN A 111 14.07 -10.40 -4.62
C GLN A 111 13.85 -9.65 -3.29
N LEU A 112 13.54 -8.35 -3.32
CA LEU A 112 13.18 -7.58 -2.13
C LEU A 112 11.82 -7.97 -1.53
N VAL A 113 10.87 -8.44 -2.35
CA VAL A 113 9.62 -9.05 -1.88
C VAL A 113 9.87 -10.40 -1.21
N ARG A 114 10.76 -11.24 -1.75
CA ARG A 114 11.16 -12.53 -1.12
C ARG A 114 11.79 -12.35 0.26
N THR A 115 12.48 -11.24 0.51
CA THR A 115 13.05 -10.90 1.83
C THR A 115 12.11 -10.13 2.75
N GLY A 116 10.89 -9.79 2.29
CA GLY A 116 9.93 -8.96 3.04
C GLY A 116 10.33 -7.48 3.17
N THR A 117 11.30 -7.03 2.37
CA THR A 117 11.81 -5.65 2.37
C THR A 117 10.94 -4.70 1.53
N VAL A 118 10.21 -5.25 0.55
CA VAL A 118 9.17 -4.56 -0.25
C VAL A 118 7.87 -5.36 -0.11
N ALA A 119 6.72 -4.69 -0.08
CA ALA A 119 5.44 -5.39 0.01
C ALA A 119 5.05 -6.03 -1.34
N ALA A 120 4.51 -7.25 -1.33
CA ALA A 120 4.11 -7.93 -2.56
C ALA A 120 3.01 -7.16 -3.34
N ASP A 121 2.05 -6.57 -2.63
CA ASP A 121 0.97 -5.77 -3.24
C ASP A 121 1.45 -4.44 -3.84
N GLU A 122 2.48 -3.84 -3.25
CA GLU A 122 3.15 -2.65 -3.78
C GLU A 122 3.89 -2.99 -5.08
N ALA A 123 4.63 -4.11 -5.09
CA ALA A 123 5.30 -4.62 -6.28
C ALA A 123 4.32 -4.98 -7.42
N ILE A 124 3.19 -5.62 -7.10
CA ILE A 124 2.12 -5.92 -8.06
C ILE A 124 1.53 -4.62 -8.63
N SER A 125 1.26 -3.63 -7.77
CA SER A 125 0.71 -2.33 -8.18
C SER A 125 1.68 -1.57 -9.10
N TYR A 126 2.99 -1.64 -8.83
CA TYR A 126 4.02 -1.10 -9.74
C TYR A 126 4.04 -1.82 -11.09
N CYS A 127 3.95 -3.15 -11.10
CA CYS A 127 3.88 -3.92 -12.34
C CYS A 127 2.62 -3.58 -13.14
N GLN A 128 1.47 -3.38 -12.49
CA GLN A 128 0.24 -2.93 -13.15
C GLN A 128 0.39 -1.54 -13.81
N PHE A 129 1.06 -0.59 -13.14
CA PHE A 129 1.41 0.71 -13.71
C PHE A 129 2.35 0.57 -14.93
N LEU A 130 3.44 -0.21 -14.79
CA LEU A 130 4.36 -0.51 -15.88
C LEU A 130 3.66 -1.10 -17.11
N ARG A 131 2.70 -2.02 -16.91
CA ARG A 131 1.95 -2.65 -18.00
C ARG A 131 1.10 -1.65 -18.80
N GLN A 132 0.54 -0.64 -18.14
CA GLN A 132 -0.27 0.40 -18.81
C GLN A 132 0.57 1.35 -19.67
N ILE A 133 1.81 1.63 -19.26
CA ILE A 133 2.67 2.66 -19.88
C ILE A 133 3.79 2.10 -20.76
N LEU A 134 4.13 0.81 -20.62
CA LEU A 134 5.23 0.14 -21.33
C LEU A 134 4.77 -1.18 -22.00
N PRO A 135 3.83 -1.12 -22.97
CA PRO A 135 3.26 -2.30 -23.62
C PRO A 135 4.31 -3.19 -24.33
N ALA A 136 5.46 -2.62 -24.71
CA ALA A 136 6.59 -3.37 -25.26
C ALA A 136 7.13 -4.49 -24.33
N MET A 137 6.82 -4.42 -23.03
CA MET A 137 7.21 -5.43 -22.03
C MET A 137 6.03 -6.19 -21.41
N GLU A 138 4.77 -6.01 -21.88
CA GLU A 138 3.56 -6.56 -21.24
C GLU A 138 3.71 -8.03 -20.80
N ARG A 139 4.19 -8.91 -21.69
CA ARG A 139 4.39 -10.34 -21.37
C ARG A 139 5.40 -10.62 -20.26
N GLN A 140 6.45 -9.81 -20.11
CA GLN A 140 7.41 -9.96 -18.99
C GLN A 140 6.82 -9.41 -17.68
N ILE A 141 6.01 -8.35 -17.77
CA ILE A 141 5.39 -7.70 -16.64
C ILE A 141 4.28 -8.60 -16.06
N ASP A 142 3.43 -9.19 -16.90
CA ASP A 142 2.42 -10.17 -16.49
C ASP A 142 3.04 -11.42 -15.83
N GLN A 143 4.17 -11.91 -16.35
CA GLN A 143 4.92 -13.00 -15.72
C GLN A 143 5.38 -12.62 -14.30
N ASN A 144 5.90 -11.41 -14.11
CA ASN A 144 6.30 -10.93 -12.78
C ASN A 144 5.09 -10.71 -11.84
N ILE A 145 3.94 -10.24 -12.33
CA ILE A 145 2.69 -10.17 -11.54
C ILE A 145 2.31 -11.56 -11.02
N ILE A 146 2.31 -12.58 -11.89
CA ILE A 146 1.97 -13.96 -11.51
C ILE A 146 2.95 -14.52 -10.46
N GLU A 147 4.25 -14.27 -10.61
CA GLU A 147 5.26 -14.68 -9.62
C GLU A 147 5.10 -13.95 -8.28
N LEU A 148 4.82 -12.65 -8.29
CA LEU A 148 4.59 -11.85 -7.09
C LEU A 148 3.31 -12.28 -6.35
N GLU A 149 2.23 -12.62 -7.07
CA GLU A 149 1.02 -13.19 -6.47
C GLU A 149 1.24 -14.56 -5.85
N GLN A 150 2.12 -15.40 -6.43
CA GLN A 150 2.51 -16.68 -5.84
C GLN A 150 3.31 -16.45 -4.56
N LEU A 151 4.30 -15.56 -4.59
CA LEU A 151 5.09 -15.17 -3.42
C LEU A 151 4.21 -14.62 -2.29
N LYS A 152 3.23 -13.76 -2.61
CA LYS A 152 2.22 -13.27 -1.66
C LYS A 152 1.44 -14.41 -1.00
N ARG A 153 0.94 -15.37 -1.79
CA ARG A 153 0.20 -16.54 -1.28
C ARG A 153 1.06 -17.42 -0.37
N SER A 154 2.29 -17.73 -0.78
CA SER A 154 3.23 -18.51 0.03
C SER A 154 3.62 -17.79 1.33
N ALA A 155 3.79 -16.47 1.31
CA ALA A 155 4.07 -15.68 2.51
C ALA A 155 2.90 -15.71 3.51
N ILE A 156 1.65 -15.55 3.03
CA ILE A 156 0.44 -15.65 3.86
C ILE A 156 0.33 -17.05 4.49
N GLN A 157 0.52 -18.11 3.70
CA GLN A 157 0.45 -19.48 4.20
C GLN A 157 1.51 -19.77 5.28
N LYS A 158 2.73 -19.20 5.14
CA LYS A 158 3.80 -19.32 6.13
C LYS A 158 3.51 -18.59 7.46
N VAL A 159 2.61 -17.61 7.47
CA VAL A 159 2.16 -16.88 8.68
C VAL A 159 1.00 -17.59 9.39
N GLN A 160 0.39 -18.60 8.77
CA GLN A 160 -0.74 -19.37 9.29
C GLN A 160 -0.37 -20.80 9.74
N SER A 161 0.92 -21.11 9.85
CA SER A 161 1.49 -22.42 10.21
C SER A 161 2.55 -22.31 11.31
#